data_AF-A0A671F8C3-F1
#
_entry.id   AF-A0A671F8C3-F1
#
_cell.length_a   1.000
_cell.length_b   1.000
_cell.length_c   1.000
_cell.angle_alpha   90.00
_cell.angle_beta   90.00
_cell.angle_gamma   90.00
#
_symmetry.space_group_name_H-M   'P 1'
#
loop_
_entity.id
_entity.type
_entity.pdbx_description
1 polymer ?
#
loop_
_entity_poly.entity_id
_entity_poly.type
_entity_poly.pdbx_seq_one_letter_code
_entity_poly.pdbx_strand_id
1 'polypeptide(L)'
;MGEDVVPSFYYVAMDFGGHGLSSHYSPGLPYYHLNFVSEIRRVVAGGSVGGMFSCIFPEMVDKLILLDSVPFFLDCNEIENFLIYKRNLIEHTLQMERLPKKPSSVISREEMLHRFLQNNSQMNECGELLLQRGTTQVATGLTLNRDRRITLLEYAFDFISREQFEHYITKLQAHTLLIKANQGYDGVRRQNAANKETLGFMIDKLKSVLKERFQFVEVPGTHYVHMSHPHHVASIISSFLQSRDRIPAQP
;
A
#
# COMPACT_ATOMS: atom_id res chain seq x y z
N MET A 1 -0.86 -7.84 -42.56
CA MET A 1 -1.72 -7.67 -41.37
C MET A 1 -0.86 -8.10 -40.18
N GLY A 2 -0.27 -7.13 -39.48
CA GLY A 2 0.53 -7.43 -38.30
C GLY A 2 -0.43 -7.82 -37.18
N GLU A 3 -0.25 -9.00 -36.61
CA GLU A 3 -0.93 -9.39 -35.38
C GLU A 3 -0.52 -8.39 -34.30
N ASP A 4 -1.47 -7.59 -33.81
CA ASP A 4 -1.27 -6.80 -32.60
C ASP A 4 -1.04 -7.79 -31.45
N VAL A 5 0.24 -8.03 -31.14
CA VAL A 5 0.64 -8.80 -29.96
C VAL A 5 0.13 -8.04 -28.75
N VAL A 6 -0.94 -8.54 -28.13
CA VAL A 6 -1.41 -8.04 -26.84
C VAL A 6 -0.26 -8.23 -25.86
N PRO A 7 0.21 -7.19 -25.15
CA PRO A 7 1.30 -7.35 -24.19
C PRO A 7 0.91 -8.40 -23.15
N SER A 8 1.71 -9.47 -23.06
CA SER A 8 1.58 -10.46 -22.00
C SER A 8 2.26 -9.94 -20.75
N PHE A 9 1.48 -9.67 -19.70
CA PHE A 9 2.01 -9.22 -18.41
C PHE A 9 2.32 -10.42 -17.51
N TYR A 10 3.48 -10.38 -16.85
CA TYR A 10 3.84 -11.30 -15.77
C TYR A 10 3.62 -10.59 -14.43
N TYR A 11 2.65 -11.07 -13.65
CA TYR A 11 2.31 -10.47 -12.36
C TYR A 11 3.03 -11.16 -11.21
N VAL A 12 3.71 -10.38 -10.38
CA VAL A 12 4.33 -10.84 -9.14
C VAL A 12 3.58 -10.23 -7.96
N ALA A 13 2.88 -11.06 -7.19
CA ALA A 13 2.27 -10.67 -5.93
C ALA A 13 3.17 -11.15 -4.77
N MET A 14 3.90 -10.22 -4.16
CA MET A 14 4.82 -10.53 -3.05
C MET A 14 4.19 -10.25 -1.69
N ASP A 15 4.59 -11.02 -0.68
CA ASP A 15 4.34 -10.66 0.72
C ASP A 15 5.53 -9.87 1.24
N PHE A 16 5.28 -8.73 1.88
CA PHE A 16 6.33 -8.01 2.62
C PHE A 16 6.79 -8.77 3.85
N GLY A 17 8.00 -8.49 4.33
CA GLY A 17 8.50 -8.97 5.62
C GLY A 17 7.45 -8.82 6.72
N GLY A 18 7.24 -9.89 7.49
CA GLY A 18 6.24 -9.92 8.55
C GLY A 18 4.77 -10.01 8.10
N HIS A 19 4.50 -10.20 6.81
CA HIS A 19 3.17 -10.43 6.25
C HIS A 19 3.09 -11.76 5.47
N GLY A 20 1.88 -12.27 5.29
CA GLY A 20 1.60 -13.45 4.46
C GLY A 20 2.50 -14.64 4.82
N LEU A 21 3.29 -15.12 3.87
CA LEU A 21 4.23 -16.23 4.07
C LEU A 21 5.70 -15.77 4.14
N SER A 22 5.97 -14.47 4.05
CA SER A 22 7.31 -13.91 4.16
C SER A 22 7.82 -13.98 5.59
N SER A 23 9.12 -14.21 5.73
CA SER A 23 9.78 -14.26 7.04
C SER A 23 9.61 -12.95 7.79
N HIS A 24 9.49 -13.04 9.11
CA HIS A 24 9.55 -11.88 10.00
C HIS A 24 10.98 -11.34 10.03
N TYR A 25 11.15 -10.04 10.23
CA TYR A 25 12.48 -9.46 10.45
C TYR A 25 13.16 -10.05 11.69
N SER A 26 14.49 -10.02 11.73
CA SER A 26 15.23 -10.43 12.93
C SER A 26 14.86 -9.56 14.15
N PRO A 27 15.03 -10.07 15.38
CA PRO A 27 14.92 -9.24 16.58
C PRO A 27 15.85 -8.02 16.51
N GLY A 28 15.41 -6.89 17.05
CA GLY A 28 16.10 -5.60 17.04
C GLY A 28 15.84 -4.73 15.81
N LEU A 29 15.14 -5.24 14.78
CA LEU A 29 14.82 -4.46 13.57
C LEU A 29 13.33 -4.06 13.55
N PRO A 30 13.01 -2.75 13.70
CA PRO A 30 11.65 -2.25 13.51
C PRO A 30 11.22 -2.29 12.04
N TYR A 31 9.91 -2.30 11.81
CA TYR A 31 9.36 -2.15 10.47
C TYR A 31 9.23 -0.67 10.12
N TYR A 32 10.13 -0.19 9.27
CA TYR A 32 10.06 1.15 8.67
C TYR A 32 9.58 1.05 7.22
N HIS A 33 8.89 2.08 6.75
CA HIS A 33 8.43 2.18 5.37
C HIS A 33 9.56 1.96 4.35
N LEU A 34 10.73 2.57 4.58
CA LEU A 34 11.90 2.42 3.72
C LEU A 34 12.41 0.98 3.63
N ASN A 35 12.17 0.13 4.64
CA ASN A 35 12.54 -1.28 4.56
C ASN A 35 11.69 -1.99 3.49
N PHE A 36 10.39 -1.70 3.41
CA PHE A 36 9.53 -2.24 2.35
C PHE A 36 9.94 -1.74 0.96
N VAL A 37 10.39 -0.48 0.83
CA VAL A 37 10.94 0.04 -0.43
C VAL A 37 12.18 -0.77 -0.85
N SER A 38 13.06 -1.10 0.10
CA SER A 38 14.22 -1.96 -0.14
C SER A 38 13.80 -3.38 -0.56
N GLU A 39 12.73 -3.93 0.01
CA GLU A 39 12.18 -5.22 -0.41
C GLU A 39 11.66 -5.19 -1.85
N ILE A 40 10.93 -4.13 -2.24
CA ILE A 40 10.52 -3.95 -3.65
C ILE A 40 11.74 -3.91 -4.55
N ARG A 41 12.84 -3.25 -4.16
CA ARG A 41 14.06 -3.21 -4.98
C ARG A 41 14.64 -4.60 -5.29
N ARG A 42 14.36 -5.59 -4.43
CA ARG A 42 14.79 -6.99 -4.59
C ARG A 42 13.87 -7.81 -5.50
N VAL A 43 12.61 -7.42 -5.69
CA VAL A 43 11.56 -8.24 -6.35
C VAL A 43 10.90 -7.56 -7.56
N VAL A 44 10.76 -6.23 -7.53
CA VAL A 44 10.08 -5.23 -8.40
C VAL A 44 8.53 -5.11 -8.39
N ALA A 45 8.10 -3.83 -8.31
CA ALA A 45 6.79 -3.11 -8.40
C ALA A 45 5.63 -3.36 -7.40
N GLY A 46 5.16 -2.31 -6.68
CA GLY A 46 3.81 -2.27 -6.05
C GLY A 46 3.50 -1.19 -4.97
N GLY A 47 2.30 -0.58 -5.01
CA GLY A 47 1.62 0.13 -3.89
C GLY A 47 2.10 1.55 -3.51
N SER A 48 1.69 2.11 -2.37
CA SER A 48 2.21 3.40 -1.85
C SER A 48 3.73 3.35 -1.58
N VAL A 49 4.22 2.19 -1.12
CA VAL A 49 5.65 1.84 -1.11
C VAL A 49 6.24 1.96 -2.51
N GLY A 50 5.50 1.52 -3.52
CA GLY A 50 5.78 1.71 -4.95
C GLY A 50 5.80 3.18 -5.37
N GLY A 51 5.00 4.05 -4.75
CA GLY A 51 5.07 5.50 -4.96
C GLY A 51 6.42 6.08 -4.54
N MET A 52 6.87 5.75 -3.32
CA MET A 52 8.21 6.12 -2.85
C MET A 52 9.32 5.47 -3.69
N PHE A 53 9.19 4.18 -4.00
CA PHE A 53 10.12 3.47 -4.88
C PHE A 53 10.25 4.14 -6.26
N SER A 54 9.14 4.55 -6.87
CA SER A 54 9.10 5.21 -8.17
C SER A 54 9.74 6.60 -8.16
N CYS A 55 9.88 7.23 -6.99
CA CYS A 55 10.61 8.50 -6.85
C CYS A 55 12.11 8.27 -6.59
N ILE A 56 12.48 7.18 -5.91
CA ILE A 56 13.87 6.85 -5.57
C ILE A 56 14.59 6.17 -6.75
N PHE A 57 13.89 5.32 -7.49
CA PHE A 57 14.38 4.58 -8.66
C PHE A 57 13.48 4.82 -9.88
N PRO A 58 13.33 6.08 -10.33
CA PRO A 58 12.37 6.43 -11.37
C PRO A 58 12.62 5.73 -12.71
N GLU A 59 13.86 5.38 -13.01
CA GLU A 59 14.26 4.65 -14.21
C GLU A 59 13.81 3.18 -14.21
N MET A 60 13.37 2.66 -13.06
CA MET A 60 12.95 1.26 -12.90
C MET A 60 11.43 1.06 -13.02
N VAL A 61 10.66 2.13 -13.25
CA VAL A 61 9.19 2.09 -13.24
C VAL A 61 8.62 2.78 -14.46
N ASP A 62 8.09 1.99 -15.40
CA ASP A 62 7.41 2.51 -16.59
C ASP A 62 6.00 3.04 -16.27
N LYS A 63 5.26 2.26 -15.48
CA LYS A 63 3.86 2.53 -15.11
C LYS A 63 3.63 2.27 -13.62
N LEU A 64 3.12 3.26 -12.90
CA LEU A 64 2.73 3.20 -11.50
C LEU A 64 1.20 3.17 -11.39
N ILE A 65 0.65 2.17 -10.70
CA ILE A 65 -0.78 2.05 -10.46
C ILE A 65 -1.03 2.11 -8.95
N LEU A 66 -1.84 3.07 -8.52
CA LEU A 66 -2.22 3.29 -7.13
C LEU A 66 -3.71 2.95 -6.97
N LEU A 67 -4.02 2.02 -6.07
CA LEU A 67 -5.38 1.54 -5.81
C LEU A 67 -5.86 2.06 -4.44
N ASP A 68 -6.78 3.02 -4.47
CA ASP A 68 -7.30 3.74 -3.29
C ASP A 68 -6.20 4.15 -2.30
N SER A 69 -5.07 4.61 -2.86
CA SER A 69 -3.85 4.96 -2.12
C SER A 69 -3.16 6.15 -2.78
N VAL A 70 -2.33 6.84 -2.01
CA VAL A 70 -1.48 7.93 -2.48
C VAL A 70 0.00 7.54 -2.40
N PRO A 71 0.88 8.15 -3.21
CA PRO A 71 2.28 7.74 -3.26
C PRO A 71 3.06 8.11 -1.98
N PHE A 72 2.54 9.04 -1.18
CA PHE A 72 3.13 9.50 0.06
C PHE A 72 2.05 9.90 1.06
N PHE A 73 2.40 9.84 2.35
CA PHE A 73 1.56 10.36 3.42
C PHE A 73 2.04 11.74 3.85
N LEU A 74 1.14 12.72 3.84
CA LEU A 74 1.47 14.09 4.23
C LEU A 74 1.36 14.28 5.74
N ASP A 75 2.24 15.13 6.28
CA ASP A 75 2.33 15.53 7.69
C ASP A 75 1.16 16.38 8.22
N CYS A 76 0.09 16.51 7.44
CA CYS A 76 -0.99 17.46 7.67
C CYS A 76 -1.56 17.34 9.08
N ASN A 77 -1.28 18.35 9.91
CA ASN A 77 -1.71 18.51 11.31
C ASN A 77 -1.09 17.50 12.31
N GLU A 78 0.00 16.81 11.95
CA GLU A 78 0.61 15.76 12.78
C GLU A 78 2.09 16.01 13.11
N ILE A 79 2.69 17.11 12.64
CA ILE A 79 4.11 17.44 12.83
C ILE A 79 4.52 17.35 14.31
N GLU A 80 3.69 17.89 15.22
CA GLU A 80 3.96 17.88 16.67
C GLU A 80 4.04 16.45 17.23
N ASN A 81 3.36 15.49 16.61
CA ASN A 81 3.31 14.09 17.03
C ASN A 81 4.45 13.24 16.44
N PHE A 82 5.30 13.77 15.55
CA PHE A 82 6.31 12.97 14.84
C PHE A 82 7.34 12.33 15.76
N LEU A 83 7.85 13.08 16.73
CA LEU A 83 8.78 12.53 17.71
C LEU A 83 8.10 11.51 18.62
N ILE A 84 6.79 11.68 18.86
CA ILE A 84 5.98 10.71 19.62
C ILE A 84 5.84 9.41 18.81
N TYR A 85 5.54 9.47 17.50
CA TYR A 85 5.47 8.28 16.65
C TYR A 85 6.79 7.53 16.59
N LYS A 86 7.91 8.26 16.45
CA LYS A 86 9.25 7.65 16.46
C LYS A 86 9.57 6.98 17.79
N ARG A 87 9.26 7.63 18.92
CA ARG A 87 9.41 7.03 20.25
C ARG A 87 8.54 5.78 20.38
N ASN A 88 7.27 5.87 20.01
CA ASN A 88 6.32 4.79 20.17
C ASN A 88 6.65 3.58 19.28
N LEU A 89 7.20 3.79 18.08
CA LEU A 89 7.72 2.70 17.25
C LEU A 89 8.80 1.89 17.99
N ILE A 90 9.76 2.61 18.58
CA ILE A 90 10.90 2.00 19.29
C ILE A 90 10.39 1.27 20.54
N GLU A 91 9.62 1.94 21.39
CA GLU A 91 9.06 1.36 22.62
C GLU A 91 8.15 0.16 22.32
N HIS A 92 7.30 0.24 21.30
CA HIS A 92 6.44 -0.87 20.88
C HIS A 92 7.28 -2.06 20.40
N THR A 93 8.33 -1.82 19.61
CA THR A 93 9.23 -2.89 19.15
C THR A 93 9.88 -3.59 20.33
N LEU A 94 10.47 -2.84 21.26
CA LEU A 94 11.09 -3.38 22.47
C LEU A 94 10.08 -4.12 23.36
N GLN A 95 8.88 -3.59 23.50
CA GLN A 95 7.81 -4.23 24.27
C GLN A 95 7.41 -5.56 23.64
N MET A 96 7.20 -5.61 22.32
CA MET A 96 6.80 -6.83 21.61
C MET A 96 7.87 -7.92 21.65
N GLU A 97 9.15 -7.55 21.72
CA GLU A 97 10.27 -8.48 21.85
C GLU A 97 10.45 -9.02 23.27
N ARG A 98 10.12 -8.23 24.30
CA ARG A 98 10.13 -8.65 25.70
C ARG A 98 8.97 -9.56 26.05
N LEU A 99 7.81 -9.36 25.41
CA LEU A 99 6.68 -10.24 25.61
C LEU A 99 7.12 -11.67 25.26
N PRO A 100 6.78 -12.68 26.09
CA PRO A 100 7.01 -14.05 25.70
C PRO A 100 6.43 -14.25 24.30
N LYS A 101 7.05 -15.16 23.53
CA LYS A 101 6.42 -15.74 22.35
C LYS A 101 5.16 -16.47 22.83
N LYS A 102 4.10 -15.71 23.19
CA LYS A 102 2.77 -16.24 23.40
C LYS A 102 2.51 -17.05 22.15
N PRO A 103 2.08 -18.33 22.28
CA PRO A 103 1.54 -19.03 21.14
C PRO A 103 0.56 -18.06 20.52
N SER A 104 0.77 -17.74 19.25
CA SER A 104 -0.19 -16.96 18.48
C SER A 104 -1.56 -17.49 18.83
N SER A 105 -2.51 -16.62 19.18
CA SER A 105 -3.81 -17.05 19.66
C SER A 105 -4.39 -18.02 18.64
N VAL A 106 -4.35 -19.31 18.96
CA VAL A 106 -4.87 -20.35 18.09
C VAL A 106 -6.37 -20.30 18.28
N ILE A 107 -7.05 -19.81 17.26
CA ILE A 107 -8.51 -19.63 17.29
C ILE A 107 -9.13 -20.32 16.08
N SER A 108 -10.44 -20.57 16.14
CA SER A 108 -11.14 -21.19 15.01
C SER A 108 -11.16 -20.25 13.80
N ARG A 109 -11.44 -20.82 12.62
CA ARG A 109 -11.56 -20.05 11.38
C ARG A 109 -12.66 -19.00 11.49
N GLU A 110 -13.79 -19.36 12.09
CA GLU A 110 -14.97 -18.51 12.27
C GLU A 110 -14.63 -17.33 13.18
N GLU A 111 -13.98 -17.60 14.32
CA GLU A 111 -13.55 -16.54 15.24
C GLU A 111 -12.48 -15.64 14.61
N MET A 112 -11.57 -16.20 13.80
CA MET A 112 -10.55 -15.42 13.10
C MET A 112 -11.18 -14.50 12.05
N LEU A 113 -12.11 -15.01 11.24
CA LEU A 113 -12.85 -14.22 10.26
C LEU A 113 -13.67 -13.13 10.94
N HIS A 114 -14.39 -13.47 12.01
CA HIS A 114 -15.18 -12.52 12.77
C HIS A 114 -14.31 -11.37 13.32
N ARG A 115 -13.19 -11.67 14.00
CA ARG A 115 -12.25 -10.65 14.48
C ARG A 115 -11.63 -9.83 13.35
N PHE A 116 -11.32 -10.47 12.22
CA PHE A 116 -10.74 -9.80 11.07
C PHE A 116 -11.71 -8.79 10.45
N LEU A 117 -12.97 -9.17 10.25
CA LEU A 117 -14.01 -8.30 9.70
C LEU A 117 -14.39 -7.17 10.68
N GLN A 118 -14.49 -7.45 11.98
CA GLN A 118 -14.70 -6.41 13.00
C GLN A 118 -13.62 -5.32 12.94
N ASN A 119 -12.37 -5.73 12.75
CA ASN A 119 -11.24 -4.80 12.64
C ASN A 119 -11.10 -4.19 11.24
N ASN A 120 -11.90 -4.57 10.25
CA ASN A 120 -11.82 -4.08 8.87
C ASN A 120 -13.23 -3.82 8.33
N SER A 121 -13.94 -2.85 8.90
CA SER A 121 -15.36 -2.58 8.62
C SER A 121 -15.72 -2.27 7.16
N GLN A 122 -14.75 -1.85 6.34
CA GLN A 122 -14.93 -1.62 4.90
C GLN A 122 -14.73 -2.89 4.05
N MET A 123 -14.25 -3.97 4.66
CA MET A 123 -14.03 -5.27 4.03
C MET A 123 -15.35 -6.02 3.92
N ASN A 124 -15.62 -6.56 2.73
CA ASN A 124 -16.76 -7.44 2.50
C ASN A 124 -16.34 -8.93 2.63
N GLU A 125 -17.06 -9.82 1.95
CA GLU A 125 -16.82 -11.28 1.88
C GLU A 125 -15.39 -11.68 1.45
N CYS A 126 -14.59 -10.74 0.92
CA CYS A 126 -13.19 -10.98 0.55
C CYS A 126 -12.25 -11.24 1.74
N GLY A 127 -12.71 -11.02 2.98
CA GLY A 127 -11.89 -11.27 4.17
C GLY A 127 -11.38 -12.70 4.26
N GLU A 128 -12.15 -13.68 3.79
CA GLU A 128 -11.70 -15.08 3.75
C GLU A 128 -10.48 -15.28 2.84
N LEU A 129 -10.45 -14.64 1.68
CA LEU A 129 -9.34 -14.76 0.72
C LEU A 129 -8.04 -14.23 1.32
N LEU A 130 -8.10 -13.13 2.08
CA LEU A 130 -6.93 -12.60 2.78
C LEU A 130 -6.47 -13.54 3.88
N LEU A 131 -7.40 -14.14 4.63
CA LEU A 131 -7.05 -15.09 5.69
C LEU A 131 -6.45 -16.39 5.16
N GLN A 132 -6.80 -16.84 3.94
CA GLN A 132 -6.16 -18.01 3.32
C GLN A 132 -4.64 -17.86 3.22
N ARG A 133 -4.14 -16.65 2.96
CA ARG A 133 -2.70 -16.37 2.88
C ARG A 133 -2.13 -15.78 4.17
N GLY A 134 -2.96 -15.07 4.93
CA GLY A 134 -2.59 -14.39 6.18
C GLY A 134 -2.60 -15.30 7.41
N THR A 135 -2.96 -16.57 7.28
CA THR A 135 -3.02 -17.53 8.38
C THR A 135 -2.32 -18.84 8.06
N THR A 136 -1.95 -19.59 9.10
CA THR A 136 -1.44 -20.96 9.00
C THR A 136 -2.30 -21.88 9.86
N GLN A 137 -2.68 -23.03 9.31
CA GLN A 137 -3.36 -24.09 10.06
C GLN A 137 -2.36 -24.77 11.00
N VAL A 138 -2.70 -24.82 12.28
CA VAL A 138 -2.00 -25.58 13.32
C VAL A 138 -2.92 -26.63 13.92
N ALA A 139 -2.40 -27.50 14.79
CA ALA A 139 -3.10 -28.67 15.31
C ALA A 139 -4.49 -28.38 15.90
N THR A 140 -4.70 -27.20 16.49
CA THR A 140 -5.93 -26.84 17.21
C THR A 140 -6.67 -25.63 16.64
N GLY A 141 -6.29 -25.13 15.45
CA GLY A 141 -6.94 -23.96 14.83
C GLY A 141 -6.01 -23.18 13.90
N LEU A 142 -6.24 -21.86 13.78
CA LEU A 142 -5.45 -20.96 12.94
C LEU A 142 -4.56 -20.04 13.76
N THR A 143 -3.35 -19.78 13.24
CA THR A 143 -2.49 -18.68 13.68
C THR A 143 -2.45 -17.61 12.60
N LEU A 144 -2.42 -16.33 12.99
CA LEU A 144 -2.07 -15.25 12.08
C LEU A 144 -0.58 -15.31 11.75
N ASN A 145 -0.25 -15.09 10.47
CA ASN A 145 1.14 -15.02 10.01
C ASN A 145 1.74 -13.62 10.14
N ARG A 146 0.90 -12.62 10.48
CA ARG A 146 1.34 -11.24 10.66
C ARG A 146 2.21 -11.09 11.91
N ASP A 147 3.35 -10.44 11.75
CA ASP A 147 4.23 -10.10 12.87
C ASP A 147 3.56 -9.08 13.79
N ARG A 148 3.52 -9.36 15.09
CA ARG A 148 2.91 -8.49 16.12
C ARG A 148 3.61 -7.14 16.26
N ARG A 149 4.86 -7.00 15.80
CA ARG A 149 5.54 -5.70 15.75
C ARG A 149 4.85 -4.76 14.76
N ILE A 150 4.21 -5.31 13.73
CA ILE A 150 3.40 -4.58 12.75
C ILE A 150 1.99 -4.42 13.32
N THR A 151 1.81 -3.57 14.32
CA THR A 151 0.47 -3.32 14.88
C THR A 151 -0.08 -1.95 14.50
N LEU A 152 0.75 -0.90 14.57
CA LEU A 152 0.33 0.49 14.34
C LEU A 152 1.05 1.07 13.14
N LEU A 153 0.33 1.17 12.02
CA LEU A 153 0.87 1.59 10.72
C LEU A 153 1.42 3.02 10.77
N GLU A 154 0.83 3.89 11.59
CA GLU A 154 1.27 5.27 11.81
C GLU A 154 2.68 5.39 12.40
N TYR A 155 3.20 4.33 13.03
CA TYR A 155 4.57 4.32 13.56
C TYR A 155 5.58 3.93 12.49
N ALA A 156 5.16 3.14 11.50
CA ALA A 156 6.02 2.59 10.47
C ALA A 156 6.11 3.50 9.24
N PHE A 157 5.08 4.31 8.96
CA PHE A 157 5.03 5.18 7.79
C PHE A 157 5.78 6.50 8.00
N ASP A 158 6.58 6.85 7.01
CA ASP A 158 7.18 8.18 6.91
C ASP A 158 6.14 9.18 6.42
N PHE A 159 5.96 10.24 7.20
CA PHE A 159 5.19 11.40 6.79
C PHE A 159 6.14 12.45 6.22
N ILE A 160 5.72 13.11 5.15
CA ILE A 160 6.50 14.15 4.49
C ILE A 160 5.72 15.47 4.45
N SER A 161 6.43 16.58 4.40
CA SER A 161 5.81 17.90 4.24
C SER A 161 5.23 18.08 2.83
N ARG A 162 4.37 19.09 2.68
CA ARG A 162 3.84 19.48 1.36
C ARG A 162 4.97 19.86 0.39
N GLU A 163 5.99 20.57 0.87
CA GLU A 163 7.15 20.96 0.08
C GLU A 163 7.98 19.75 -0.35
N GLN A 164 8.18 18.79 0.56
CA GLN A 164 8.85 17.53 0.23
C GLN A 164 8.05 16.75 -0.82
N PHE A 165 6.73 16.64 -0.64
CA PHE A 165 5.86 15.99 -1.61
C PHE A 165 5.95 16.62 -2.99
N GLU A 166 5.79 17.94 -3.08
CA GLU A 166 5.91 18.68 -4.33
C GLU A 166 7.26 18.45 -5.01
N HIS A 167 8.35 18.40 -4.24
CA HIS A 167 9.67 18.07 -4.78
C HIS A 167 9.76 16.61 -5.24
N TYR A 168 9.28 15.66 -4.45
CA TYR A 168 9.43 14.23 -4.71
C TYR A 168 8.68 13.81 -5.97
N ILE A 169 7.45 14.30 -6.16
CA ILE A 169 6.65 13.95 -7.35
C ILE A 169 7.28 14.46 -8.66
N THR A 170 8.18 15.47 -8.62
CA THR A 170 8.93 15.89 -9.82
C THR A 170 9.90 14.83 -10.33
N LYS A 171 10.26 13.86 -9.47
CA LYS A 171 11.17 12.76 -9.82
C LYS A 171 10.44 11.59 -10.47
N LEU A 172 9.10 11.51 -10.37
CA LEU A 172 8.32 10.45 -11.00
C LEU A 172 8.41 10.53 -12.52
N GLN A 173 9.03 9.53 -13.14
CA GLN A 173 9.08 9.33 -14.60
C GLN A 173 7.93 8.46 -15.11
N ALA A 174 7.45 7.53 -14.28
CA ALA A 174 6.37 6.60 -14.61
C ALA A 174 5.08 7.31 -15.09
N HIS A 175 4.38 6.69 -16.04
CA HIS A 175 2.96 6.99 -16.23
C HIS A 175 2.22 6.50 -14.99
N THR A 176 1.38 7.35 -14.42
CA THR A 176 0.75 7.08 -13.12
C THR A 176 -0.76 7.04 -13.28
N LEU A 177 -1.36 5.92 -12.90
CA LEU A 177 -2.80 5.76 -12.75
C LEU A 177 -3.15 5.73 -11.26
N LEU A 178 -4.04 6.61 -10.83
CA LEU A 178 -4.65 6.58 -9.50
C LEU A 178 -6.13 6.23 -9.64
N ILE A 179 -6.51 5.07 -9.12
CA ILE A 179 -7.91 4.65 -9.00
C ILE A 179 -8.38 4.93 -7.58
N LYS A 180 -9.31 5.88 -7.39
CA LYS A 180 -9.88 6.22 -6.07
C LYS A 180 -11.24 5.56 -5.89
N ALA A 181 -11.46 4.90 -4.77
CA ALA A 181 -12.78 4.39 -4.41
C ALA A 181 -13.59 5.50 -3.70
N ASN A 182 -14.83 5.72 -4.09
CA ASN A 182 -15.64 6.83 -3.54
C ASN A 182 -16.07 6.65 -2.07
N GLN A 183 -16.00 5.41 -1.54
CA GLN A 183 -16.14 5.09 -0.11
C GLN A 183 -14.82 4.58 0.49
N GLY A 184 -13.70 4.83 -0.20
CA GLY A 184 -12.35 4.47 0.24
C GLY A 184 -11.81 5.37 1.34
N TYR A 185 -10.52 5.23 1.64
CA TYR A 185 -9.87 6.08 2.66
C TYR A 185 -9.43 7.42 2.06
N ASP A 186 -9.65 8.50 2.80
CA ASP A 186 -9.21 9.86 2.45
C ASP A 186 -7.96 10.30 3.23
N GLY A 187 -7.42 9.46 4.12
CA GLY A 187 -6.22 9.74 4.92
C GLY A 187 -5.67 8.50 5.62
N VAL A 188 -4.52 8.65 6.30
CA VAL A 188 -3.78 7.55 6.96
C VAL A 188 -4.56 6.94 8.12
N ARG A 189 -5.28 7.79 8.87
CA ARG A 189 -6.14 7.36 9.98
C ARG A 189 -7.55 7.15 9.49
N ARG A 190 -8.20 6.09 9.98
CA ARG A 190 -9.65 5.90 9.88
C ARG A 190 -10.44 7.08 10.46
N GLN A 191 -9.85 7.79 11.42
CA GLN A 191 -10.43 8.97 12.07
C GLN A 191 -10.16 10.29 11.31
N ASN A 192 -9.19 10.32 10.37
CA ASN A 192 -8.88 11.49 9.54
C ASN A 192 -9.64 11.46 8.20
N ALA A 193 -10.68 10.64 8.08
CA ALA A 193 -11.53 10.47 6.90
C ALA A 193 -12.23 11.76 6.42
N ALA A 194 -12.03 12.89 7.10
CA ALA A 194 -12.59 14.19 6.74
C ALA A 194 -11.62 15.08 5.92
N ASN A 195 -10.34 14.72 5.76
CA ASN A 195 -9.36 15.63 5.13
C ASN A 195 -9.30 15.49 3.60
N LYS A 196 -10.46 15.67 2.94
CA LYS A 196 -10.57 15.69 1.47
C LYS A 196 -9.68 16.75 0.82
N GLU A 197 -9.37 17.82 1.56
CA GLU A 197 -8.46 18.88 1.10
C GLU A 197 -7.05 18.36 0.85
N THR A 198 -6.53 17.50 1.72
CA THR A 198 -5.19 16.91 1.57
C THR A 198 -5.11 15.99 0.37
N LEU A 199 -6.13 15.15 0.16
CA LEU A 199 -6.22 14.30 -1.02
C LEU A 199 -6.36 15.12 -2.31
N GLY A 200 -7.22 16.14 -2.30
CA GLY A 200 -7.39 17.07 -3.42
C GLY A 200 -6.08 17.76 -3.80
N PHE A 201 -5.36 18.29 -2.81
CA PHE A 201 -4.03 18.88 -3.00
C PHE A 201 -3.05 17.90 -3.66
N MET A 202 -2.96 16.66 -3.18
CA MET A 202 -2.05 15.67 -3.76
C MET A 202 -2.41 15.34 -5.21
N ILE A 203 -3.70 15.16 -5.50
CA ILE A 203 -4.19 14.88 -6.85
C ILE A 203 -3.90 16.07 -7.78
N ASP A 204 -4.15 17.29 -7.35
CA ASP A 204 -3.93 18.49 -8.15
C ASP A 204 -2.45 18.71 -8.47
N LYS A 205 -1.57 18.45 -7.49
CA LYS A 205 -0.12 18.51 -7.69
C LYS A 205 0.37 17.40 -8.61
N LEU A 206 -0.13 16.16 -8.47
CA LEU A 206 0.18 15.07 -9.39
C LEU A 206 -0.27 15.40 -10.81
N LYS A 207 -1.50 15.90 -11.01
CA LYS A 207 -2.00 16.38 -12.31
C LYS A 207 -1.10 17.45 -12.90
N SER A 208 -0.71 18.45 -12.11
CA SER A 208 0.11 19.57 -12.56
C SER A 208 1.52 19.14 -12.97
N VAL A 209 2.17 18.27 -12.20
CA VAL A 209 3.56 17.86 -12.42
C VAL A 209 3.68 16.79 -13.50
N LEU A 210 2.78 15.79 -13.50
CA LEU A 210 2.86 14.64 -14.41
C LEU A 210 2.12 14.87 -15.73
N LYS A 211 1.16 15.81 -15.77
CA LYS A 211 0.43 16.20 -16.98
C LYS A 211 -0.21 14.99 -17.67
N GLU A 212 0.07 14.78 -18.95
CA GLU A 212 -0.42 13.66 -19.77
C GLU A 212 -0.03 12.28 -19.23
N ARG A 213 0.99 12.20 -18.37
CA ARG A 213 1.41 10.95 -17.73
C ARG A 213 0.55 10.57 -16.54
N PHE A 214 -0.39 11.41 -16.10
CA PHE A 214 -1.25 11.10 -14.95
C PHE A 214 -2.70 10.90 -15.35
N GLN A 215 -3.27 9.80 -14.87
CA GLN A 215 -4.68 9.46 -15.01
C GLN A 215 -5.29 9.28 -13.63
N PHE A 216 -6.46 9.90 -13.42
CA PHE A 216 -7.24 9.77 -12.21
C PHE A 216 -8.61 9.20 -12.56
N VAL A 217 -8.99 8.11 -11.92
CA VAL A 217 -10.28 7.44 -12.12
C VAL A 217 -10.93 7.23 -10.78
N GLU A 218 -12.17 7.71 -10.61
CA GLU A 218 -12.97 7.40 -9.43
C GLU A 218 -13.91 6.23 -9.74
N VAL A 219 -14.02 5.29 -8.81
CA VAL A 219 -14.88 4.09 -8.93
C VAL A 219 -15.80 3.94 -7.72
N PRO A 220 -17.02 3.39 -7.91
CA PRO A 220 -17.91 3.09 -6.80
C PRO A 220 -17.38 1.91 -5.97
N GLY A 221 -17.34 2.08 -4.64
CA GLY A 221 -16.97 1.01 -3.71
C GLY A 221 -16.10 1.49 -2.56
N THR A 222 -15.71 0.55 -1.71
CA THR A 222 -14.84 0.78 -0.55
C THR A 222 -13.36 0.71 -0.92
N HIS A 223 -12.46 0.90 0.06
CA HIS A 223 -11.01 0.70 -0.12
C HIS A 223 -10.66 -0.65 -0.78
N TYR A 224 -11.48 -1.68 -0.54
CA TYR A 224 -11.31 -3.03 -1.08
C TYR A 224 -12.04 -3.23 -2.42
N VAL A 225 -12.30 -2.17 -3.19
CA VAL A 225 -12.95 -2.24 -4.52
C VAL A 225 -12.22 -3.20 -5.47
N HIS A 226 -10.89 -3.27 -5.37
CA HIS A 226 -10.05 -4.17 -6.16
C HIS A 226 -10.25 -5.65 -5.84
N MET A 227 -10.76 -5.98 -4.65
CA MET A 227 -11.12 -7.35 -4.27
C MET A 227 -12.60 -7.64 -4.51
N SER A 228 -13.46 -6.67 -4.22
CA SER A 228 -14.92 -6.83 -4.31
C SER A 228 -15.46 -6.72 -5.74
N HIS A 229 -14.83 -5.91 -6.59
CA HIS A 229 -15.18 -5.70 -8.00
C HIS A 229 -13.94 -5.86 -8.90
N PRO A 230 -13.24 -7.02 -8.84
CA PRO A 230 -11.93 -7.18 -9.44
C PRO A 230 -11.95 -7.01 -10.96
N HIS A 231 -13.00 -7.47 -11.64
CA HIS A 231 -13.12 -7.32 -13.10
C HIS A 231 -13.23 -5.85 -13.54
N HIS A 232 -13.94 -5.02 -12.77
CA HIS A 232 -14.07 -3.60 -13.09
C HIS A 232 -12.72 -2.89 -12.96
N VAL A 233 -12.02 -3.10 -11.83
CA VAL A 233 -10.69 -2.53 -11.61
C VAL A 233 -9.67 -3.06 -12.62
N ALA A 234 -9.69 -4.37 -12.91
CA ALA A 234 -8.79 -4.99 -13.88
C ALA A 234 -9.00 -4.46 -15.29
N SER A 235 -10.23 -4.12 -15.70
CA SER A 235 -10.51 -3.50 -17.01
C SER A 235 -9.84 -2.13 -17.16
N ILE A 236 -9.89 -1.31 -16.10
CA ILE A 236 -9.25 0.02 -16.08
C ILE A 236 -7.73 -0.15 -16.14
N ILE A 237 -7.17 -1.04 -15.30
CA ILE A 237 -5.75 -1.35 -15.28
C ILE A 237 -5.27 -1.87 -16.64
N SER A 238 -5.99 -2.82 -17.24
CA SER A 238 -5.61 -3.41 -18.53
C SER A 238 -5.58 -2.35 -19.63
N SER A 239 -6.56 -1.45 -19.65
CA SER A 239 -6.61 -0.34 -20.61
C SER A 239 -5.42 0.60 -20.45
N PHE A 240 -5.05 0.92 -19.21
CA PHE A 240 -3.89 1.78 -18.91
C PHE A 240 -2.55 1.11 -19.22
N LEU A 241 -2.43 -0.20 -18.96
CA LEU A 241 -1.23 -0.96 -19.28
C LEU A 241 -1.04 -1.12 -20.79
N GLN A 242 -2.14 -1.25 -21.54
CA GLN A 242 -2.12 -1.40 -23.01
C GLN A 242 -2.03 -0.05 -23.75
N SER A 243 -2.23 1.08 -23.07
CA SER A 243 -2.09 2.39 -23.73
C SER A 243 -0.65 2.58 -24.19
N ARG A 244 -0.45 2.71 -25.51
CA ARG A 244 0.86 3.01 -26.10
C ARG A 244 1.30 4.38 -25.62
N ASP A 245 2.34 4.41 -24.79
CA ASP A 245 2.97 5.65 -24.36
C ASP A 245 3.75 6.22 -25.57
N ARG A 246 3.48 7.47 -25.95
CA ARG A 246 4.34 8.19 -26.90
C ARG A 246 5.63 8.49 -26.16
N ILE A 247 6.64 7.65 -26.35
CA ILE A 247 8.01 7.91 -25.88
C ILE A 247 8.39 9.31 -26.39
N PRO A 248 8.61 10.32 -25.52
CA PRO A 248 9.24 11.55 -25.96
C PRO A 248 10.64 11.15 -26.44
N ALA A 249 10.97 11.46 -27.70
CA ALA A 249 12.30 11.28 -28.21
C ALA A 249 13.29 11.91 -27.22
N GLN A 250 14.25 11.12 -26.71
CA GLN A 250 15.35 11.69 -25.95
C GLN A 250 16.10 12.68 -26.84
N PRO A 251 16.47 13.87 -26.33
CA PRO A 251 17.35 14.79 -27.05
C PRO A 251 18.75 14.20 -27.28
#